data_AF-A0A7C0WQC5-F1
#
_entry.id   AF-A0A7C0WQC5-F1
#
_cell.length_a   1.000
_cell.length_b   1.000
_cell.length_c   1.000
_cell.angle_alpha   90.00
_cell.angle_beta   90.00
_cell.angle_gamma   90.00
#
_symmetry.space_group_name_H-M   'P 1'
#
loop_
_entity.id
_entity.type
_entity.pdbx_description
1 polymer ?
#
loop_
_entity_poly.entity_id
_entity_poly.type
_entity_poly.pdbx_seq_one_letter_code
_entity_poly.pdbx_strand_id
1 'polypeptide(L)' 'CSWAEYADFVIKLSGLETKIIPVSSEEMKRPAVRPGFSVLSLKKYEMITGRKTRPWQDAVKSYFSSGKIK' A
#
# COMPACT_ATOMS: atom_id res chain seq x y z
N CYS A 1 6.14 2.89 0.31
CA CYS A 1 6.23 1.68 1.14
C CYS A 1 6.45 0.47 0.24
N SER A 2 6.99 -0.61 0.78
CA SER A 2 7.02 -1.92 0.14
C SER A 2 5.68 -2.66 0.30
N TRP A 3 5.52 -3.79 -0.39
CA TRP A 3 4.36 -4.66 -0.20
C TRP A 3 4.30 -5.26 1.21
N ALA A 4 5.45 -5.57 1.82
CA ALA A 4 5.50 -6.10 3.17
C ALA A 4 5.03 -5.07 4.22
N GLU A 5 5.47 -3.81 4.09
CA GLU A 5 5.00 -2.71 4.95
C GLU A 5 3.50 -2.44 4.80
N TYR A 6 3.00 -2.50 3.56
CA TYR A 6 1.56 -2.33 3.29
C TYR A 6 0.74 -3.46 3.93
N ALA A 7 1.18 -4.72 3.78
CA ALA A 7 0.53 -5.88 4.37
C ALA A 7 0.55 -5.82 5.91
N ASP A 8 1.69 -5.49 6.52
CA ASP A 8 1.82 -5.35 7.97
C ASP A 8 0.85 -4.29 8.53
N PHE A 9 0.75 -3.14 7.86
CA PHE A 9 -0.20 -2.10 8.22
C PHE A 9 -1.65 -2.57 8.16
N VAL A 10 -2.04 -3.28 7.09
CA VAL A 10 -3.40 -3.81 6.92
C VAL A 10 -3.72 -4.85 7.98
N ILE A 11 -2.83 -5.80 8.25
CA ILE A 11 -3.04 -6.86 9.25
C ILE A 11 -3.21 -6.27 10.65
N LYS A 12 -2.36 -5.30 11.03
CA LYS A 12 -2.49 -4.58 12.30
C LYS A 12 -3.82 -3.85 12.41
N LEU A 13 -4.26 -3.21 11.32
CA LEU A 13 -5.54 -2.49 11.29
C LEU A 13 -6.74 -3.45 11.39
N SER A 14 -6.63 -4.67 10.88
CA SER A 14 -7.65 -5.72 11.00
C SER A 14 -7.74 -6.35 12.40
N GLY A 15 -6.84 -6.01 13.33
CA GLY A 15 -6.79 -6.63 14.66
C GLY A 15 -6.35 -8.09 14.67
N LEU A 16 -5.68 -8.55 13.60
CA LEU A 16 -5.20 -9.93 13.49
C LEU A 16 -3.77 -10.05 14.02
N GLU A 17 -3.49 -11.14 14.75
CA GLU A 17 -2.15 -11.46 15.28
C GLU A 17 -1.27 -12.19 14.26
N THR A 18 -1.33 -11.81 12.98
CA THR A 18 -0.53 -12.45 11.93
C THR A 18 0.81 -11.73 11.75
N LYS A 19 1.92 -12.47 11.85
CA LYS A 19 3.26 -11.92 11.60
C LYS A 19 3.54 -11.86 10.10
N ILE A 20 3.86 -10.67 9.59
CA ILE A 20 4.34 -10.49 8.22
C ILE A 20 5.85 -10.71 8.17
N ILE A 21 6.28 -11.60 7.27
CA ILE A 21 7.69 -11.87 7.00
C ILE A 21 8.03 -11.28 5.62
N PRO A 22 8.88 -10.25 5.54
CA PRO A 22 9.31 -9.70 4.26
C PRO A 22 10.17 -10.72 3.50
N VAL A 23 10.01 -10.76 2.18
CA VAL A 23 10.81 -11.59 1.27
C VAL A 23 11.29 -10.76 0.09
N SER A 24 12.38 -11.18 -0.54
CA SER A 24 12.88 -10.55 -1.76
C SER A 24 12.03 -10.87 -2.99
N SER A 25 12.21 -10.12 -4.08
CA SER A 25 11.47 -10.38 -5.33
C SER A 25 12.01 -11.64 -6.03
N GLU A 26 13.29 -11.94 -5.82
CA GLU A 26 14.04 -13.06 -6.36
C GLU A 26 13.52 -14.39 -5.79
N GLU A 27 13.17 -14.42 -4.49
CA GLU A 27 12.58 -15.59 -3.82
C GLU A 27 11.23 -16.01 -4.43
N MET A 28 10.46 -15.06 -4.95
CA MET A 28 9.10 -15.29 -5.46
C MET A 28 9.05 -15.92 -6.87
N LYS A 29 10.18 -16.00 -7.59
CA LYS A 29 10.35 -16.66 -8.91
C LYS A 29 9.19 -16.48 -9.89
N ARG A 30 8.69 -15.24 -10.04
CA ARG A 30 7.54 -14.94 -10.91
C ARG A 30 7.98 -14.83 -12.37
N PRO A 31 7.19 -15.32 -13.36
CA PRO A 31 7.53 -15.18 -14.78
C PRO A 31 7.64 -13.73 -15.26
N ALA A 32 6.82 -12.84 -14.69
CA ALA A 32 6.82 -11.42 -15.05
C ALA A 32 7.74 -10.60 -14.14
N VAL A 33 8.69 -9.88 -14.76
CA VAL A 33 9.57 -8.93 -14.06
C VAL A 33 8.75 -7.79 -13.47
N ARG A 34 9.05 -7.42 -12.23
CA ARG A 34 8.45 -6.30 -11.52
C ARG A 34 9.51 -5.24 -11.24
N PRO A 35 9.20 -3.94 -11.39
CA PRO A 35 10.14 -2.90 -11.04
C PRO A 35 10.34 -2.86 -9.51
N GLY A 36 11.59 -2.69 -9.07
CA GLY A 36 11.91 -2.51 -7.65
C GLY A 36 11.37 -1.20 -7.06
N PHE A 37 11.04 -0.23 -7.91
CA PHE A 37 10.46 1.05 -7.52
C PHE A 37 9.37 1.48 -8.50
N SER A 38 8.15 1.67 -8.00
CA SER A 38 6.96 2.01 -8.81
C SER A 38 6.15 3.18 -8.23
N VAL A 39 6.77 4.02 -7.39
CA VAL A 39 6.11 5.22 -6.87
C VAL A 39 5.93 6.24 -7.98
N LEU A 40 4.69 6.73 -8.15
CA LEU A 40 4.35 7.73 -9.15
C LEU A 40 4.39 9.14 -8.57
N SER A 41 4.83 10.10 -9.38
CA SER A 41 4.79 11.53 -9.03
C SER A 41 3.38 12.08 -9.17
N LEU A 42 2.92 12.79 -8.14
CA LEU A 42 1.62 13.45 -8.12
C LEU A 42 1.67 14.93 -8.53
N LYS A 43 2.85 15.44 -8.90
CA LYS A 43 3.09 16.86 -9.20
C LYS A 43 2.10 17.44 -10.21
N LYS A 44 1.78 16.70 -11.28
CA LYS A 44 0.84 17.17 -12.32
C LYS A 44 -0.58 17.31 -11.79
N TYR A 45 -1.02 16.38 -10.95
CA TYR A 45 -2.32 16.46 -10.29
C TYR A 45 -2.39 17.67 -9.35
N GLU A 46 -1.37 17.85 -8.52
CA GLU A 46 -1.28 18.97 -7.57
C GLU A 46 -1.28 20.32 -8.31
N MET A 47 -0.51 20.43 -9.39
CA MET A 47 -0.41 21.66 -10.20
C MET A 47 -1.74 22.03 -10.87
N ILE A 48 -2.47 21.05 -11.40
CA ILE A 48 -3.73 21.30 -12.12
C ILE A 48 -4.88 21.59 -11.16
N THR A 49 -4.94 20.89 -10.03
CA THR A 49 -6.11 20.93 -9.14
C THR A 49 -5.92 21.79 -7.90
N GLY A 50 -4.68 22.14 -7.54
CA GLY A 50 -4.34 22.77 -6.27
C GLY A 50 -4.54 21.85 -5.06
N ARG A 51 -4.82 20.56 -5.26
CA ARG A 51 -5.12 19.59 -4.19
C ARG A 51 -4.00 18.58 -4.02
N LYS A 52 -3.78 18.17 -2.77
CA LYS A 52 -2.91 17.04 -2.44
C LYS A 52 -3.76 15.79 -2.23
N THR A 53 -3.25 14.63 -2.64
CA THR A 53 -3.88 13.36 -2.29
C THR A 53 -3.60 13.03 -0.83
N ARG A 54 -4.55 12.37 -0.17
CA ARG A 54 -4.32 11.85 1.19
C ARG A 54 -3.17 10.83 1.23
N PRO A 55 -2.45 10.71 2.37
CA PRO A 55 -1.59 9.56 2.62
C PRO A 55 -2.34 8.24 2.42
N TRP A 56 -1.63 7.21 1.93
CA TRP A 56 -2.26 5.92 1.63
C TRP A 56 -2.81 5.24 2.89
N GLN A 57 -2.18 5.46 4.05
CA GLN A 57 -2.63 4.91 5.34
C GLN A 57 -4.05 5.39 5.70
N ASP A 58 -4.33 6.67 5.46
CA ASP A 58 -5.65 7.25 5.70
C ASP A 58 -6.67 6.70 4.70
N ALA A 59 -6.23 6.41 3.47
CA ALA A 59 -7.07 5.73 2.48
C ALA A 59 -7.47 4.33 2.92
N VAL A 60 -6.52 3.55 3.46
CA VAL A 60 -6.78 2.21 4.01
C VAL A 60 -7.71 2.28 5.22
N LYS A 61 -7.44 3.16 6.19
CA LYS A 61 -8.34 3.36 7.35
C LYS A 61 -9.76 3.73 6.95
N SER A 62 -9.89 4.64 5.98
CA SER A 62 -11.17 5.05 5.41
C SER A 62 -11.88 3.88 4.73
N TYR A 63 -11.14 3.01 4.01
CA TYR A 63 -11.71 1.80 3.41
C TYR A 63 -12.31 0.86 4.45
N PHE A 64 -11.57 0.56 5.52
CA PHE A 64 -12.07 -0.25 6.65
C PHE A 64 -13.31 0.36 7.31
N SER A 65 -13.30 1.67 7.55
CA SER A 65 -14.41 2.39 8.19
C SER A 65 -15.68 2.43 7.33
N SER A 66 -15.54 2.34 6.00
CA SER A 66 -16.67 2.38 5.05
C SER A 66 -17.45 1.06 4.95
N GLY A 67 -17.17 0.05 5.80
CA GLY A 67 -17.96 -1.18 5.90
C GLY A 67 -17.78 -2.17 4.74
N LYS A 68 -16.79 -1.98 3.87
CA LYS A 68 -16.47 -2.93 2.78
C LYS A 68 -15.65 -4.15 3.24
N ILE A 69 -15.34 -4.22 4.53
CA ILE A 69 -14.78 -5.39 5.20
C ILE A 69 -15.63 -5.56 6.48
N LYS A 70 -16.46 -6.61 6.50
CA LYS A 70 -17.08 -7.15 7.71
C LYS A 70 -16.27 -8.36 8.15
#